data_AF-A0A383VNM8-F1
#
_entry.id   AF-A0A383VNM8-F1
#
_cell.length_a   1.000
_cell.length_b   1.000
_cell.length_c   1.000
_cell.angle_alpha   90.00
_cell.angle_beta   90.00
_cell.angle_gamma   90.00
#
_symmetry.space_group_name_H-M   'P 1'
#
loop_
_entity.id
_entity.type
_entity.pdbx_description
1 polymer ?
#
loop_
_entity_poly.entity_id
_entity_poly.type
_entity_poly.pdbx_seq_one_letter_code
_entity_poly.pdbx_strand_id
1 'polypeptide(L)'
;MAQIVDMVRKAGARKVYLASSAPPVRFPNVYGVDMPNRKEFVAHGLTEEEICNVLRADGLVYQDVEDLLAVGYSMNPNIKTWDAACFDGHYVTGDIDDEYLLELESSGRGKSRTRAGRKTSLVSATV
;
A
#
# COMPACT_ATOMS: atom_id res chain seq x y z
N MET A 1 -4.96 -1.88 -7.99
CA MET A 1 -4.28 -1.00 -8.97
C MET A 1 -4.01 -1.70 -10.31
N ALA A 2 -3.49 -2.93 -10.36
CA ALA A 2 -3.27 -3.67 -11.62
C ALA A 2 -4.49 -3.72 -12.56
N GLN A 3 -5.71 -3.88 -12.02
CA GLN A 3 -6.94 -3.83 -12.82
C GLN A 3 -7.15 -2.48 -13.53
N ILE A 4 -6.76 -1.37 -12.91
CA ILE A 4 -6.84 -0.02 -13.51
C ILE A 4 -5.83 0.07 -14.64
N VAL A 5 -4.60 -0.41 -14.45
CA VAL A 5 -3.58 -0.45 -15.51
C VAL A 5 -4.09 -1.25 -16.71
N ASP A 6 -4.67 -2.44 -16.48
CA ASP A 6 -5.24 -3.25 -17.55
C ASP A 6 -6.41 -2.54 -18.26
N MET A 7 -7.27 -1.83 -17.53
CA MET A 7 -8.35 -1.03 -18.13
C MET A 7 -7.80 0.09 -19.03
N VAL A 8 -6.79 0.83 -18.57
CA VAL A 8 -6.17 1.91 -19.34
C VAL A 8 -5.45 1.36 -20.58
N ARG A 9 -4.76 0.22 -20.46
CA ARG A 9 -4.15 -0.45 -21.62
C ARG A 9 -5.20 -0.92 -22.63
N LYS A 10 -6.31 -1.51 -22.18
CA LYS A 10 -7.43 -1.91 -23.04
C LYS A 10 -8.10 -0.73 -23.75
N ALA A 11 -8.04 0.46 -23.16
CA ALA A 11 -8.49 1.70 -23.78
C ALA A 11 -7.54 2.25 -24.86
N GLY A 12 -6.40 1.59 -25.12
CA GLY A 12 -5.47 1.94 -26.20
C GLY A 12 -4.23 2.73 -25.77
N ALA A 13 -3.94 2.83 -24.46
CA ALA A 13 -2.73 3.50 -23.99
C ALA A 13 -1.45 2.74 -24.41
N ARG A 14 -0.48 3.46 -25.00
CA ARG A 14 0.83 2.90 -25.38
C ARG A 14 1.71 2.58 -24.17
N LYS A 15 1.71 3.48 -23.19
CA LYS A 15 2.41 3.34 -21.91
C LYS A 15 1.51 3.84 -20.77
N VAL A 16 1.59 3.20 -19.63
CA VAL A 16 0.84 3.51 -18.42
C VAL A 16 1.81 3.71 -17.27
N TYR A 17 1.86 4.94 -16.76
CA TYR A 17 2.68 5.31 -15.61
C TYR A 17 1.78 5.54 -14.39
N LEU A 18 2.26 5.14 -13.22
CA LEU A 18 1.57 5.34 -11.95
C LEU A 18 2.38 6.30 -11.07
N ALA A 19 1.69 7.24 -10.44
CA ALA A 19 2.26 8.12 -9.43
C ALA A 19 1.40 8.00 -8.17
N SER A 20 2.00 7.57 -7.07
CA SER A 20 1.36 7.51 -5.76
C SER A 20 1.68 8.77 -4.98
N SER A 21 0.65 9.51 -4.56
CA SER A 21 0.80 10.69 -3.71
C SER A 21 1.21 10.36 -2.27
N ALA A 22 1.18 9.09 -1.90
CA ALA A 22 1.66 8.58 -0.62
C ALA A 22 2.93 7.77 -0.82
N PRO A 23 3.86 7.77 0.15
CA PRO A 23 4.98 6.84 0.19
C PRO A 23 4.53 5.37 0.23
N PRO A 24 5.42 4.41 -0.08
CA PRO A 24 5.07 3.00 -0.01
C PRO A 24 4.71 2.61 1.43
N VAL A 25 3.50 2.10 1.62
CA VAL A 25 3.03 1.59 2.93
C VAL A 25 3.68 0.23 3.18
N ARG A 26 4.54 0.15 4.21
CA ARG A 26 5.33 -1.05 4.55
C ARG A 26 4.97 -1.64 5.91
N PHE A 27 4.28 -0.88 6.75
CA PHE A 27 3.92 -1.24 8.12
C PHE A 27 2.42 -0.99 8.37
N PRO A 28 1.78 -1.80 9.24
CA PRO A 28 0.36 -1.65 9.54
C PRO A 28 0.12 -0.46 10.47
N ASN A 29 -1.04 0.19 10.37
CA ASN A 29 -1.43 1.21 11.35
C ASN A 29 -2.07 0.55 12.58
N VAL A 30 -1.65 0.96 13.77
CA VAL A 30 -2.19 0.46 15.04
C VAL A 30 -3.05 1.49 15.78
N TYR A 31 -3.06 2.74 15.30
CA TYR A 31 -3.74 3.89 15.89
C TYR A 31 -5.17 4.11 15.38
N GLY A 32 -5.80 3.07 14.82
CA GLY A 32 -7.23 3.04 14.51
C GLY A 32 -7.59 3.17 13.03
N VAL A 33 -6.61 3.35 12.14
CA VAL A 33 -6.82 3.20 10.69
C VAL A 33 -6.79 1.72 10.35
N ASP A 34 -7.85 1.22 9.72
CA ASP A 34 -7.92 -0.19 9.30
C ASP A 34 -7.02 -0.43 8.09
N MET A 35 -6.02 -1.31 8.25
CA MET A 35 -5.08 -1.70 7.22
C MET A 35 -4.98 -3.24 7.14
N PRO A 36 -4.73 -3.80 5.95
CA PRO A 36 -4.46 -5.23 5.81
C PRO A 36 -3.13 -5.63 6.45
N ASN A 37 -2.90 -6.94 6.62
CA ASN A 37 -1.68 -7.46 7.25
C ASN A 37 -0.42 -7.14 6.43
N ARG A 38 0.78 -7.17 7.05
CA ARG A 38 2.05 -6.86 6.36
C ARG A 38 2.25 -7.70 5.10
N LYS A 39 1.85 -8.97 5.16
CA LYS A 39 1.94 -9.94 4.06
C LYS A 39 1.02 -9.63 2.87
N GLU A 40 -0.02 -8.83 3.07
CA GLU A 40 -0.95 -8.46 2.00
C GLU A 40 -0.56 -7.13 1.33
N PHE A 41 0.39 -6.37 1.88
CA PHE A 41 0.91 -5.18 1.23
C PHE A 41 1.79 -5.54 0.04
N VAL A 42 1.45 -4.98 -1.12
CA VAL A 42 2.27 -5.11 -2.33
C VAL A 42 3.68 -4.54 -2.12
N ALA A 43 3.84 -3.54 -1.25
CA ALA A 43 5.13 -2.90 -0.99
C ALA A 43 5.95 -3.58 0.13
N HIS A 44 5.44 -4.64 0.77
CA HIS A 44 6.19 -5.32 1.82
C HIS A 44 7.25 -6.25 1.20
N GLY A 45 8.52 -5.93 1.44
CA GLY A 45 9.66 -6.71 0.95
C GLY A 45 9.95 -6.58 -0.55
N LEU A 46 9.20 -5.74 -1.28
CA LEU A 46 9.46 -5.44 -2.69
C LEU A 46 10.10 -4.06 -2.86
N THR A 47 10.99 -3.98 -3.86
CA THR A 47 11.51 -2.74 -4.44
C THR A 47 10.43 -2.07 -5.30
N GLU A 48 10.60 -0.78 -5.60
CA GLU A 48 9.65 -0.04 -6.43
C GLU A 48 9.55 -0.60 -7.85
N GLU A 49 10.65 -1.10 -8.40
CA GLU A 49 10.68 -1.77 -9.70
C GLU A 49 9.85 -3.06 -9.68
N GLU A 50 10.00 -3.87 -8.63
CA GLU A 50 9.20 -5.09 -8.45
C GLU A 50 7.72 -4.78 -8.29
N ILE A 51 7.37 -3.74 -7.53
CA ILE A 51 5.99 -3.28 -7.40
C ILE A 51 5.44 -2.83 -8.76
N CYS A 52 6.22 -2.07 -9.54
CA CYS A 52 5.85 -1.63 -10.88
C CYS A 52 5.50 -2.84 -11.78
N ASN A 53 6.33 -3.89 -11.72
CA ASN A 53 6.12 -5.13 -12.46
C ASN A 53 4.86 -5.87 -12.00
N VAL A 54 4.62 -6.00 -10.69
CA VAL A 54 3.40 -6.61 -10.14
C VAL A 54 2.16 -5.84 -10.59
N LEU A 55 2.25 -4.52 -10.68
CA LEU A 55 1.16 -3.64 -11.14
C LEU A 55 1.01 -3.59 -12.67
N ARG A 56 1.96 -4.16 -13.43
CA ARG A 56 2.01 -4.17 -14.91
C ARG A 56 2.12 -2.77 -15.53
N ALA A 57 2.62 -1.80 -14.77
CA ALA A 57 2.84 -0.43 -15.22
C ALA A 57 4.20 -0.32 -15.94
N ASP A 58 4.34 0.69 -16.82
CA ASP A 58 5.60 1.01 -17.51
C ASP A 58 6.52 1.93 -16.68
N GLY A 59 6.00 2.45 -15.57
CA GLY A 59 6.76 3.14 -14.55
C GLY A 59 5.89 3.46 -13.35
N LEU A 60 6.54 3.61 -12.21
CA LEU A 60 5.94 3.85 -10.92
C LEU A 60 6.79 4.89 -10.18
N VAL A 61 6.13 5.88 -9.58
CA VAL A 61 6.75 6.88 -8.73
C VAL A 61 5.97 6.94 -7.42
N TYR A 62 6.69 6.91 -6.31
CA TYR A 62 6.14 7.18 -4.98
C TYR A 62 6.56 8.58 -4.51
N GLN A 63 5.74 9.16 -3.64
CA GLN A 63 6.11 10.35 -2.89
C GLN A 63 7.14 9.97 -1.82
N ASP A 64 8.16 10.80 -1.61
CA ASP A 64 9.09 10.63 -0.50
C ASP A 64 8.43 10.97 0.84
N VAL A 65 8.81 10.25 1.90
CA VAL A 65 8.25 10.47 3.25
C VAL A 65 8.61 11.87 3.74
N GLU A 66 9.86 12.29 3.51
CA GLU A 66 10.38 13.59 3.90
C GLU A 66 9.60 14.72 3.23
N ASP A 67 9.32 14.60 1.93
CA ASP A 67 8.55 15.60 1.19
C ASP A 67 7.10 15.66 1.66
N LEU A 68 6.48 14.51 1.95
CA LEU A 68 5.12 14.47 2.51
C LEU A 68 5.07 15.20 3.87
N LEU A 69 6.05 14.95 4.74
CA LEU A 69 6.16 15.60 6.04
C LEU A 69 6.41 17.10 5.89
N ALA A 70 7.29 17.51 4.97
CA ALA A 70 7.57 18.92 4.69
C ALA A 70 6.30 19.68 4.28
N VAL A 71 5.47 19.07 3.42
CA VAL A 71 4.16 19.61 3.06
C VAL A 71 3.26 19.75 4.28
N GLY A 72 3.17 18.75 5.15
CA GLY A 72 2.41 18.83 6.41
C GLY A 72 2.88 19.96 7.34
N TYR A 73 4.19 20.10 7.54
CA TYR A 73 4.75 21.18 8.37
C TYR A 73 4.50 22.58 7.78
N SER A 74 4.50 22.71 6.45
CA SER A 74 4.22 23.98 5.79
C SER A 74 2.79 24.47 6.01
N MET A 75 1.83 23.56 6.24
CA MET A 75 0.43 23.92 6.50
C MET A 75 0.21 24.42 7.93
N ASN A 76 0.96 23.91 8.90
CA ASN A 76 0.87 24.36 10.29
C ASN A 76 2.23 24.22 11.00
N PRO A 77 3.00 25.32 11.14
CA PRO A 77 4.32 25.32 11.79
C PRO A 77 4.31 24.95 13.29
N ASN A 78 3.13 24.91 13.92
CA ASN A 78 3.01 24.51 15.32
C ASN A 78 3.06 22.99 15.51
N ILE A 79 2.77 22.22 14.45
CA ILE A 79 2.92 20.76 14.47
C ILE A 79 4.42 20.43 14.39
N LYS A 80 4.93 19.71 15.37
CA LYS A 80 6.36 19.35 15.46
C LYS A 80 6.69 17.99 14.86
N THR A 81 5.70 17.10 14.84
CA THR A 81 5.87 15.73 14.36
C THR A 81 4.54 15.21 13.84
N TRP A 82 4.60 14.35 12.83
CA TRP A 82 3.47 13.59 12.32
C TRP A 82 3.70 12.11 12.57
N ASP A 83 2.60 11.35 12.66
CA ASP A 83 2.67 9.89 12.65
C ASP A 83 2.94 9.42 11.21
N ALA A 84 4.13 8.86 10.98
CA ALA A 84 4.55 8.28 9.71
C ALA A 84 4.82 6.77 9.84
N ALA A 85 4.38 6.14 10.93
CA ALA A 85 4.70 4.77 11.28
C ALA A 85 4.41 3.75 10.16
N CYS A 86 3.36 3.99 9.37
CA CYS A 86 3.00 3.13 8.24
C CYS A 86 4.05 3.10 7.11
N PHE A 87 4.90 4.13 7.03
CA PHE A 87 5.92 4.31 6.00
C PHE A 87 7.32 3.99 6.54
N ASP A 88 7.68 4.51 7.71
CA ASP A 88 9.03 4.41 8.30
C ASP A 88 9.17 3.34 9.40
N GLY A 89 8.06 2.83 9.93
CA GLY A 89 8.03 1.86 11.02
C GLY A 89 8.28 2.46 12.41
N HIS A 90 8.35 3.78 12.54
CA HIS A 90 8.54 4.46 13.81
C HIS A 90 7.21 4.82 14.47
N TYR A 91 6.80 3.99 15.43
CA TYR A 91 5.58 4.21 16.21
C TYR A 91 5.85 5.14 17.39
N VAL A 92 5.14 6.27 17.43
CA VAL A 92 5.33 7.36 18.41
C VAL A 92 5.12 6.91 19.87
N THR A 93 4.35 5.86 20.10
CA THR A 93 4.05 5.35 21.45
C THR A 93 5.21 4.55 22.06
N GLY A 94 6.18 4.09 21.25
CA GLY A 94 7.40 3.42 21.72
C GLY A 94 7.20 2.01 22.32
N ASP A 95 5.97 1.51 22.35
CA ASP A 95 5.55 0.20 22.86
C ASP A 95 5.14 -0.77 21.74
N ILE A 96 5.31 -0.35 20.48
CA ILE A 96 4.96 -1.14 19.30
C ILE A 96 6.24 -1.73 18.72
N ASP A 97 6.43 -3.02 18.94
CA ASP A 97 7.53 -3.80 18.38
C ASP A 97 7.02 -4.85 17.38
N ASP A 98 7.94 -5.57 16.75
CA ASP A 98 7.60 -6.61 15.78
C ASP A 98 6.79 -7.75 16.42
N GLU A 99 6.99 -8.04 17.72
CA GLU A 99 6.25 -9.08 18.45
C GLU A 99 4.77 -8.70 18.56
N TYR A 100 4.47 -7.48 19.00
CA TYR A 100 3.13 -6.93 19.05
C TYR A 100 2.45 -6.95 17.68
N LEU A 101 3.18 -6.56 16.62
CA LEU A 101 2.64 -6.59 15.25
C LEU A 101 2.30 -8.02 14.79
N LEU A 102 3.15 -9.00 15.11
CA LEU A 102 2.89 -10.41 14.81
C LEU A 102 1.69 -10.97 15.58
N GLU A 103 1.52 -10.58 16.84
CA GLU A 103 0.35 -10.94 17.63
C GLU A 103 -0.93 -10.35 17.04
N LEU A 104 -0.89 -9.07 16.64
CA LEU A 104 -2.02 -8.42 15.97
C LEU A 104 -2.42 -9.14 14.68
N GLU A 105 -1.46 -9.51 13.85
CA GLU A 105 -1.72 -10.29 12.62
C GLU A 105 -2.36 -11.66 12.93
N SER A 106 -1.88 -12.32 13.99
CA SER A 106 -2.36 -13.64 14.44
C SER A 106 -3.78 -13.57 15.00
N SER A 107 -4.12 -12.49 15.71
CA SER A 107 -5.46 -12.21 16.25
C SER A 107 -6.52 -12.01 15.16
N GLY A 108 -6.10 -11.79 13.91
CA GLY A 108 -6.98 -11.65 12.75
C GLY A 108 -7.42 -10.23 12.45
N ARG A 109 -6.89 -9.23 13.16
CA ARG A 109 -6.93 -7.82 12.72
C ARG A 109 -6.21 -7.74 11.37
N GLY A 110 -6.82 -7.09 10.38
CA GLY A 110 -6.29 -7.03 9.01
C GLY A 110 -6.52 -8.29 8.14
N LYS A 111 -7.18 -9.35 8.64
CA LYS A 111 -7.70 -10.41 7.76
C LYS A 111 -8.75 -9.78 6.85
N SER A 112 -8.44 -9.70 5.56
CA SER A 112 -9.41 -9.34 4.52
C SER A 112 -10.69 -10.12 4.79
N ARG A 113 -11.77 -9.44 5.22
CA ARG A 113 -13.11 -10.02 5.21
C ARG A 113 -13.30 -10.43 3.76
N THR A 114 -13.28 -11.73 3.49
CA THR A 114 -13.42 -12.31 2.16
C THR A 114 -14.53 -11.56 1.45
N ARG A 115 -14.14 -10.62 0.59
CA ARG A 115 -15.09 -9.94 -0.27
C ARG A 115 -15.66 -11.08 -1.09
N ALA A 116 -16.94 -11.36 -0.92
CA ALA A 116 -17.65 -12.43 -1.61
C ALA A 116 -17.55 -12.20 -3.14
N GLY A 117 -16.42 -12.60 -3.70
CA GLY A 117 -16.09 -12.53 -5.11
C GLY A 117 -16.64 -13.78 -5.75
N ARG A 118 -17.69 -13.59 -6.55
CA ARG A 118 -18.25 -14.58 -7.47
C ARG A 118 -17.15 -15.46 -8.06
N LYS A 119 -17.33 -16.78 -7.97
CA LYS A 119 -16.64 -17.76 -8.82
C LYS A 119 -16.89 -17.37 -10.27
N THR A 120 -15.92 -16.73 -10.92
CA THR A 120 -15.93 -16.65 -12.39
C THR A 120 -15.40 -17.98 -12.89
N SER A 121 -16.32 -18.87 -13.24
CA SER A 121 -16.05 -20.09 -13.96
C SER A 121 -15.35 -19.75 -15.28
N LEU A 122 -14.09 -20.19 -15.43
CA LEU A 122 -13.45 -20.35 -16.73
C LEU A 122 -14.18 -21.49 -17.45
N VAL A 123 -15.19 -21.14 -18.24
CA VAL A 123 -15.73 -22.06 -19.25
C VAL A 123 -14.76 -22.00 -20.42
N SER A 124 -14.09 -23.13 -20.63
CA SER A 124 -13.38 -23.48 -21.85
C SER A 124 -14.26 -23.18 -23.07
N ALA A 125 -13.75 -22.35 -23.98
CA ALA A 125 -14.31 -22.21 -25.32
C ALA A 125 -13.15 -22.29 -26.31
N THR A 126 -12.81 -23.52 -26.66
CA THR A 126 -12.19 -23.87 -27.94
C THR A 126 -13.25 -23.66 -29.02
N VAL A 127 -12.96 -22.77 -29.97
CA VAL A 127 -13.42 -22.86 -31.37
C VAL A 127 -12.26 -22.39 -32.24
#